data_AF-A0A0M9BNN8-F1
#
_entry.id   AF-A0A0M9BNN8-F1
#
_cell.length_a   1.000
_cell.length_b   1.000
_cell.length_c   1.000
_cell.angle_alpha   90.00
_cell.angle_beta   90.00
_cell.angle_gamma   90.00
#
_symmetry.space_group_name_H-M   'P 1'
#
loop_
_entity.id
_entity.type
_entity.pdbx_description
1 polymer ?
#
loop_
_entity_poly.entity_id
_entity_poly.type
_entity_poly.pdbx_seq_one_letter_code
_entity_poly.pdbx_strand_id
1 'polypeptide(L)'
;MLSSALCMDKELAHKLVQVAGIDTPRSLTVYRSERMEEVLSAAEALGFPLFVKPARSGSSLGITKVNNMQELITGTEHAFTHDNKVVIEENIHGFEVGCAVLGNSDPMIGVIDEIELQGHFFDYSEKYSLISSKIHLPARIDEDIAMKVKETAMSIYKTLGCRGFARVDMFLTTDGRMVFNEVNTIPGFTSNSRYPNMLQASGMTYANILNQLIELAIAED
;
A
#
# COMPACT_ATOMS: atom_id res chain seq x y z
N MET A 1 5.26 -5.53 17.35
CA MET A 1 3.82 -5.27 17.59
C MET A 1 3.38 -3.87 17.19
N LEU A 2 4.06 -2.79 17.61
CA LEU A 2 3.65 -1.41 17.25
C LEU A 2 3.60 -1.18 15.73
N SER A 3 4.64 -1.59 15.00
CA SER A 3 4.72 -1.38 13.55
C SER A 3 3.55 -2.01 12.79
N SER A 4 3.14 -3.23 13.15
CA SER A 4 1.98 -3.89 12.53
C SER A 4 0.69 -3.10 12.74
N ALA A 5 0.44 -2.60 13.95
CA ALA A 5 -0.75 -1.79 14.24
C ALA A 5 -0.72 -0.45 13.49
N LEU A 6 0.46 0.19 13.41
CA LEU A 6 0.67 1.44 12.70
C LEU A 6 0.46 1.27 11.19
N CYS A 7 1.07 0.26 10.57
CA CYS A 7 0.94 0.01 9.13
C CYS A 7 -0.49 -0.40 8.74
N MET A 8 -1.24 -1.02 9.65
CA MET A 8 -2.64 -1.38 9.41
C MET A 8 -3.54 -0.14 9.34
N ASP A 9 -3.24 0.92 10.09
CA ASP A 9 -4.02 2.17 10.08
C ASP A 9 -3.48 3.13 9.00
N LYS A 10 -4.18 3.21 7.87
CA LYS A 10 -3.76 3.99 6.69
C LYS A 10 -3.49 5.46 7.01
N GLU A 11 -4.32 6.10 7.83
CA GLU A 11 -4.13 7.51 8.18
C GLU A 11 -2.89 7.71 9.06
N LEU A 12 -2.68 6.86 10.07
CA LEU A 12 -1.51 7.01 10.95
C LEU A 12 -0.21 6.72 10.20
N ALA A 13 -0.21 5.70 9.34
CA ALA A 13 0.92 5.39 8.49
C ALA A 13 1.24 6.55 7.54
N HIS A 14 0.22 7.12 6.87
CA HIS A 14 0.41 8.27 5.98
C HIS A 14 0.97 9.47 6.74
N LYS A 15 0.41 9.84 7.89
CA LYS A 15 0.92 10.97 8.68
C LYS A 15 2.39 10.82 9.08
N LEU A 16 2.79 9.62 9.52
CA LEU A 16 4.19 9.41 9.93
C LEU A 16 5.14 9.45 8.73
N VAL A 17 4.75 8.85 7.60
CA VAL A 17 5.53 8.87 6.36
C VAL A 17 5.63 10.28 5.77
N GLN A 18 4.56 11.07 5.85
CA GLN A 18 4.56 12.46 5.43
C GLN A 18 5.53 13.32 6.27
N VAL A 19 5.58 13.11 7.59
CA VAL A 19 6.58 13.77 8.47
C VAL A 19 8.02 13.40 8.10
N ALA A 20 8.24 12.20 7.55
CA ALA A 20 9.54 11.77 7.02
C ALA A 20 9.87 12.35 5.64
N GLY A 21 9.00 13.22 5.07
CA GLY A 21 9.24 13.93 3.81
C GLY A 21 8.91 13.13 2.56
N ILE A 22 8.09 12.08 2.68
CA ILE A 22 7.66 11.23 1.57
C ILE A 22 6.19 11.57 1.25
N ASP A 23 5.89 11.76 -0.03
CA ASP A 23 4.54 12.15 -0.46
C ASP A 23 3.52 11.06 -0.08
N THR A 24 2.34 11.51 0.36
CA THR A 24 1.15 10.67 0.57
C THR A 24 -0.03 11.33 -0.14
N PRO A 25 -1.11 10.59 -0.46
CA PRO A 25 -2.31 11.21 -1.02
C PRO A 25 -2.86 12.27 -0.06
N ARG A 26 -3.33 13.39 -0.60
CA ARG A 26 -4.19 14.29 0.18
C ARG A 26 -5.41 13.50 0.61
N SER A 27 -5.75 13.59 1.90
CA SER A 27 -6.79 12.76 2.47
C SER A 27 -7.60 13.48 3.55
N LEU A 28 -8.82 12.97 3.74
CA LEU A 28 -9.72 13.29 4.83
C LEU A 28 -9.96 12.01 5.63
N THR A 29 -9.90 12.11 6.96
CA THR A 29 -10.26 11.00 7.84
C THR A 29 -11.61 11.28 8.46
N VAL A 30 -12.46 10.25 8.43
CA VAL A 30 -13.85 10.33 8.85
C VAL A 30 -14.16 9.24 9.86
N TYR A 31 -14.82 9.62 10.95
CA TYR A 31 -15.34 8.69 11.95
C TYR A 31 -16.84 8.51 11.78
N ARG A 32 -17.34 7.32 12.11
CA ARG A 32 -18.78 6.98 11.97
C ARG A 32 -19.72 7.92 12.75
N SER A 33 -19.21 8.58 13.79
CA SER A 33 -19.96 9.55 14.60
C SER A 33 -20.12 10.92 13.95
N GLU A 34 -19.37 11.22 12.89
CA GLU A 34 -19.42 12.52 12.21
C GLU A 34 -20.63 12.62 11.29
N ARG A 35 -21.09 13.87 11.07
CA ARG A 35 -22.24 14.13 10.22
C ARG A 35 -21.82 14.04 8.75
N MET A 36 -22.55 13.26 7.95
CA MET A 36 -22.25 13.08 6.54
C MET A 36 -22.15 14.43 5.78
N GLU A 37 -22.99 15.40 6.11
CA GLU A 37 -22.95 16.75 5.49
C GLU A 37 -21.57 17.44 5.62
N GLU A 38 -20.92 17.31 6.78
CA GLU A 38 -19.59 17.88 7.03
C GLU A 38 -18.51 17.13 6.23
N VAL A 39 -18.65 15.80 6.14
CA VAL A 39 -17.77 14.93 5.36
C VAL A 39 -17.83 15.30 3.88
N LEU A 40 -19.03 15.48 3.32
CA LEU A 40 -19.22 15.82 1.91
C LEU A 40 -18.61 17.18 1.58
N SER A 41 -18.82 18.18 2.44
CA SER A 41 -18.25 19.52 2.26
C SER A 41 -16.71 19.50 2.31
N ALA A 42 -16.11 18.73 3.21
CA ALA A 42 -14.66 18.60 3.31
C ALA A 42 -14.07 17.80 2.13
N ALA A 43 -14.75 16.76 1.66
CA ALA A 43 -14.30 15.92 0.55
C ALA A 43 -14.37 16.62 -0.81
N GLU A 44 -15.31 17.56 -1.01
CA GLU A 44 -15.41 18.34 -2.25
C GLU A 44 -14.11 19.10 -2.56
N ALA A 45 -13.39 19.56 -1.52
CA ALA A 45 -12.11 20.26 -1.67
C ALA A 45 -10.95 19.36 -2.15
N LEU A 46 -11.06 18.03 -2.05
CA LEU A 46 -10.05 17.08 -2.54
C LEU A 46 -10.11 16.93 -4.06
N GLY A 47 -11.31 17.04 -4.65
CA GLY A 47 -11.56 16.91 -6.08
C GLY A 47 -11.71 15.45 -6.54
N PHE A 48 -12.71 15.17 -7.38
CA PHE A 48 -12.98 13.82 -7.90
C PHE A 48 -12.03 13.41 -9.05
N PRO A 49 -11.77 12.10 -9.23
CA PRO A 49 -12.25 10.98 -8.42
C PRO A 49 -11.50 10.81 -7.10
N LEU A 50 -12.17 10.21 -6.12
CA LEU A 50 -11.63 9.91 -4.79
C LEU A 50 -11.64 8.40 -4.53
N PHE A 51 -10.80 7.95 -3.59
CA PHE A 51 -10.84 6.61 -3.03
C PHE A 51 -11.34 6.64 -1.59
N VAL A 52 -12.41 5.90 -1.32
CA VAL A 52 -12.94 5.70 0.03
C VAL A 52 -12.47 4.35 0.53
N LYS A 53 -11.79 4.33 1.69
CA LYS A 53 -11.14 3.14 2.24
C LYS A 53 -11.44 3.01 3.73
N PRO A 54 -11.78 1.82 4.26
CA PRO A 54 -11.73 1.61 5.70
C PRO A 54 -10.28 1.74 6.18
N ALA A 55 -10.05 2.47 7.27
CA ALA A 55 -8.71 2.83 7.70
C ALA A 55 -7.87 1.60 8.08
N ARG A 56 -8.49 0.57 8.67
CA ARG A 56 -7.85 -0.66 9.15
C ARG A 56 -8.35 -1.91 8.46
N SER A 57 -8.41 -1.87 7.13
CA SER A 57 -8.79 -3.02 6.28
C SER A 57 -7.68 -3.37 5.28
N GLY A 58 -7.49 -4.67 5.09
CA GLY A 58 -6.60 -5.26 4.09
C GLY A 58 -7.36 -5.78 2.86
N SER A 59 -6.62 -6.30 1.88
CA SER A 59 -7.18 -6.99 0.70
C SER A 59 -8.18 -6.18 -0.15
N SER A 60 -8.15 -4.84 -0.07
CA SER A 60 -9.11 -3.96 -0.77
C SER A 60 -10.58 -4.14 -0.36
N LEU A 61 -10.86 -4.81 0.77
CA LEU A 61 -12.24 -4.96 1.27
C LEU A 61 -12.77 -3.61 1.76
N GLY A 62 -13.96 -3.26 1.30
CA GLY A 62 -14.61 -1.98 1.62
C GLY A 62 -14.07 -0.77 0.85
N ILE A 63 -13.14 -0.96 -0.10
CA ILE A 63 -12.60 0.15 -0.89
C ILE A 63 -13.54 0.47 -2.07
N THR A 64 -13.76 1.75 -2.33
CA THR A 64 -14.57 2.19 -3.48
C THR A 64 -13.93 3.42 -4.13
N LYS A 65 -13.79 3.40 -5.47
CA LYS A 65 -13.46 4.59 -6.26
C LYS A 65 -14.76 5.33 -6.55
N VAL A 66 -14.82 6.61 -6.19
CA VAL A 66 -16.03 7.44 -6.30
C VAL A 66 -15.74 8.61 -7.23
N ASN A 67 -16.66 8.90 -8.14
CA ASN A 67 -16.49 9.91 -9.20
C ASN A 67 -17.40 11.13 -9.00
N ASN A 68 -18.32 11.07 -8.04
CA ASN A 68 -19.25 12.13 -7.71
C ASN A 68 -19.75 12.00 -6.27
N MET A 69 -20.53 13.00 -5.83
CA MET A 69 -21.02 13.09 -4.46
C MET A 69 -21.93 11.93 -4.05
N GLN A 70 -22.75 11.41 -4.97
CA GLN A 70 -23.67 10.31 -4.68
C GLN A 70 -22.90 9.01 -4.42
N GLU A 71 -21.87 8.74 -5.23
CA GLU A 71 -20.95 7.62 -5.04
C GLU A 71 -20.13 7.77 -3.76
N LEU A 72 -19.76 9.00 -3.38
CA LEU A 72 -19.05 9.26 -2.13
C LEU A 72 -19.87 8.85 -0.90
N ILE A 73 -21.17 9.17 -0.87
CA ILE A 73 -22.07 8.79 0.23
C ILE A 73 -22.12 7.27 0.35
N THR A 74 -22.44 6.58 -0.74
CA THR A 74 -22.61 5.11 -0.74
C THR A 74 -21.29 4.39 -0.48
N GLY A 75 -20.18 4.88 -1.03
CA GLY A 75 -18.84 4.36 -0.77
C GLY A 75 -18.41 4.52 0.69
N THR A 76 -18.77 5.64 1.31
CA THR A 76 -18.48 5.90 2.74
C THR A 76 -19.30 4.99 3.65
N GLU A 77 -20.60 4.82 3.37
CA GLU A 77 -21.44 3.87 4.09
C GLU A 77 -20.94 2.43 3.97
N HIS A 78 -20.50 2.02 2.77
CA HIS A 78 -19.91 0.71 2.53
C HIS A 78 -18.61 0.52 3.33
N ALA A 79 -17.71 1.50 3.31
CA ALA A 79 -16.48 1.43 4.08
C ALA A 79 -16.75 1.33 5.60
N PHE A 80 -17.79 1.99 6.10
CA PHE A 80 -18.21 1.89 7.51
C PHE A 80 -18.75 0.52 7.93
N THR A 81 -19.04 -0.38 6.99
CA THR A 81 -19.37 -1.78 7.32
C THR A 81 -18.12 -2.58 7.73
N HIS A 82 -16.93 -2.09 7.41
CA HIS A 82 -15.65 -2.76 7.67
C HIS A 82 -14.80 -2.09 8.76
N ASP A 83 -14.98 -0.79 9.00
CA ASP A 83 -14.26 -0.06 10.05
C ASP A 83 -15.09 1.14 10.54
N ASN A 84 -14.91 1.61 11.78
CA ASN A 84 -15.53 2.85 12.28
C ASN A 84 -14.74 4.12 11.94
N LYS A 85 -13.57 3.96 11.30
CA LYS A 85 -12.68 5.00 10.79
C LYS A 85 -12.48 4.76 9.30
N VAL A 86 -12.70 5.79 8.48
CA VAL A 86 -12.60 5.76 7.02
C VAL A 86 -11.62 6.84 6.56
N VAL A 87 -10.85 6.55 5.52
CA VAL A 87 -9.97 7.50 4.86
C VAL A 87 -10.48 7.73 3.44
N ILE A 88 -10.67 9.00 3.08
CA ILE A 88 -11.04 9.44 1.73
C ILE A 88 -9.81 10.10 1.14
N GLU A 89 -9.26 9.54 0.06
CA GLU A 89 -8.00 9.95 -0.55
C GLU A 89 -8.21 10.47 -1.96
N GLU A 90 -7.40 11.42 -2.40
CA GLU A 90 -7.34 11.80 -3.82
C GLU A 90 -6.89 10.62 -4.70
N ASN A 91 -7.31 10.61 -5.96
CA ASN A 91 -6.80 9.65 -6.93
C ASN A 91 -5.38 10.03 -7.37
N ILE A 92 -4.41 9.16 -7.08
CA ILE A 92 -3.05 9.29 -7.60
C ILE A 92 -2.99 8.75 -9.04
N HIS A 93 -2.57 9.59 -9.97
CA HIS A 93 -2.37 9.22 -11.37
C HIS A 93 -0.98 8.63 -11.59
N GLY A 94 -0.91 7.46 -12.22
CA GLY A 94 0.34 6.70 -12.38
C GLY A 94 0.05 5.21 -12.35
N PHE A 95 0.99 4.43 -11.82
CA PHE A 95 0.84 3.00 -11.60
C PHE A 95 1.42 2.59 -10.24
N GLU A 96 1.00 1.43 -9.73
CA GLU A 96 1.47 0.91 -8.45
C GLU A 96 2.78 0.12 -8.64
N VAL A 97 3.75 0.36 -7.78
CA VAL A 97 4.99 -0.40 -7.65
C VAL A 97 5.09 -1.01 -6.25
N GLY A 98 5.61 -2.23 -6.16
CA GLY A 98 5.85 -2.92 -4.90
C GLY A 98 7.31 -3.22 -4.64
N CYS A 99 7.68 -3.20 -3.36
CA CYS A 99 9.00 -3.58 -2.88
C CYS A 99 8.88 -4.61 -1.76
N ALA A 100 9.42 -5.81 -1.97
CA ALA A 100 9.63 -6.77 -0.88
C ALA A 100 10.86 -6.37 -0.07
N VAL A 101 10.67 -6.08 1.23
CA VAL A 101 11.74 -5.76 2.17
C VAL A 101 11.88 -6.90 3.17
N LEU A 102 13.10 -7.40 3.36
CA LEU A 102 13.43 -8.53 4.24
C LEU A 102 14.60 -8.16 5.16
N GLY A 103 14.37 -8.17 6.47
CA GLY A 103 15.39 -7.97 7.49
C GLY A 103 14.99 -7.01 8.61
N ASN A 104 15.91 -6.84 9.57
CA ASN A 104 15.78 -5.96 10.74
C ASN A 104 16.68 -4.74 10.60
N SER A 105 17.92 -4.80 11.10
CA SER A 105 18.87 -3.69 11.14
C SER A 105 19.48 -3.34 9.77
N ASP A 106 19.79 -4.36 8.97
CA ASP A 106 20.31 -4.23 7.60
C ASP A 106 19.41 -5.00 6.62
N PRO A 107 18.21 -4.47 6.32
CA PRO A 107 17.26 -5.17 5.46
C PRO A 107 17.65 -5.06 3.98
N MET A 108 17.40 -6.13 3.24
CA MET A 108 17.51 -6.14 1.79
C MET A 108 16.18 -5.80 1.12
N ILE A 109 16.25 -5.32 -0.12
CA ILE A 109 15.07 -5.10 -0.97
C ILE A 109 15.17 -5.97 -2.22
N GLY A 110 14.06 -6.65 -2.53
CA GLY A 110 13.93 -7.48 -3.72
C GLY A 110 13.91 -6.69 -5.04
N VAL A 111 13.70 -7.39 -6.14
CA VAL A 111 13.38 -6.76 -7.43
C VAL A 111 12.00 -6.12 -7.32
N ILE A 112 11.86 -4.90 -7.85
CA ILE A 112 10.59 -4.16 -7.82
C ILE A 112 9.60 -4.81 -8.78
N ASP A 113 8.35 -4.95 -8.34
CA ASP A 113 7.24 -5.28 -9.22
C ASP A 113 6.37 -4.07 -9.54
N GLU A 114 5.60 -4.18 -10.61
CA GLU A 114 4.59 -3.20 -11.05
C GLU A 114 3.25 -3.92 -11.19
N ILE A 115 2.17 -3.27 -10.75
CA ILE A 115 0.81 -3.69 -11.07
C ILE A 115 0.26 -2.81 -12.20
N GLU A 116 -0.03 -3.46 -13.32
CA GLU A 116 -0.79 -2.89 -14.44
C GLU A 116 -2.26 -3.30 -14.31
N LEU A 117 -3.15 -2.31 -14.26
CA LEU A 117 -4.60 -2.51 -14.22
C LEU A 117 -5.16 -2.42 -15.62
N GLN A 118 -5.77 -3.50 -16.14
CA GLN A 118 -6.57 -3.45 -17.37
C GLN A 118 -7.99 -2.98 -17.00
N GLY A 119 -8.10 -1.72 -16.58
CA GLY A 119 -9.37 -1.17 -16.10
C GLY A 119 -9.18 0.02 -15.16
N HIS A 120 -10.16 0.24 -14.28
CA HIS A 120 -10.22 1.46 -13.46
C HIS A 120 -9.63 1.31 -12.04
N PHE A 121 -9.45 0.09 -11.47
CA PHE A 121 -8.93 -0.13 -10.10
C PHE A 121 -8.60 -1.61 -9.74
N PHE A 122 -7.64 -1.85 -8.83
CA PHE A 122 -7.26 -3.15 -8.25
C PHE A 122 -8.12 -3.57 -7.05
N ASP A 123 -9.25 -4.21 -7.32
CA ASP A 123 -10.18 -4.65 -6.27
C ASP A 123 -9.82 -6.02 -5.65
N TYR A 124 -10.60 -6.45 -4.65
CA TYR A 124 -10.43 -7.76 -4.00
C TYR A 124 -10.46 -8.92 -5.00
N SER A 125 -11.34 -8.86 -6.00
CA SER A 125 -11.50 -9.95 -6.97
C SER A 125 -10.25 -10.06 -7.86
N GLU A 126 -9.66 -8.94 -8.28
CA GLU A 126 -8.43 -8.91 -9.09
C GLU A 126 -7.21 -9.46 -8.32
N LYS A 127 -7.13 -9.19 -7.01
CA LYS A 127 -6.03 -9.66 -6.13
C LYS A 127 -5.83 -11.17 -6.11
N TYR A 128 -6.90 -11.96 -6.30
CA TYR A 128 -6.86 -13.42 -6.24
C TYR A 128 -7.07 -14.08 -7.61
N SER A 129 -7.79 -13.42 -8.51
CA SER A 129 -8.15 -14.00 -9.80
C SER A 129 -7.23 -13.57 -10.95
N LEU A 130 -6.55 -12.43 -10.82
CA LEU A 130 -5.71 -11.80 -11.86
C LEU A 130 -6.39 -11.71 -13.24
N ILE A 131 -7.72 -11.65 -13.31
CA ILE A 131 -8.48 -11.72 -14.56
C ILE A 131 -8.23 -10.47 -15.44
N SER A 132 -8.04 -9.30 -14.83
CA SER A 132 -7.89 -7.99 -15.47
C SER A 132 -6.65 -7.21 -15.02
N SER A 133 -5.71 -7.84 -14.33
CA SER A 133 -4.53 -7.17 -13.78
C SER A 133 -3.27 -7.97 -14.10
N LYS A 134 -2.19 -7.30 -14.49
CA LYS A 134 -0.92 -7.93 -14.82
C LYS A 134 0.18 -7.44 -13.89
N ILE A 135 0.94 -8.37 -13.34
CA ILE A 135 2.15 -8.07 -12.57
C ILE A 135 3.34 -8.13 -13.51
N HIS A 136 4.13 -7.06 -13.55
CA HIS A 136 5.43 -7.03 -14.24
C HIS A 136 6.53 -7.16 -13.20
N LEU A 137 7.40 -8.16 -13.36
CA LEU A 137 8.55 -8.40 -12.51
C LEU A 137 9.75 -8.78 -13.40
N PRO A 138 10.74 -7.89 -13.57
CA PRO A 138 10.85 -6.55 -12.98
C PRO A 138 9.78 -5.57 -13.49
N ALA A 139 9.50 -4.54 -12.69
CA ALA A 139 8.72 -3.37 -13.11
C ALA A 139 9.31 -2.72 -14.37
N ARG A 140 8.45 -2.17 -15.23
CA ARG A 140 8.87 -1.55 -16.52
C ARG A 140 9.34 -0.11 -16.33
N ILE A 141 10.37 0.07 -15.53
CA ILE A 141 10.97 1.37 -15.18
C ILE A 141 12.47 1.35 -15.39
N ASP A 142 13.06 2.51 -15.67
CA ASP A 142 14.50 2.66 -15.82
C ASP A 142 15.23 2.45 -14.48
N GLU A 143 16.51 2.10 -14.55
CA GLU A 143 17.34 1.75 -13.39
C GLU A 143 17.43 2.89 -12.35
N ASP A 144 17.52 4.14 -12.81
CA ASP A 144 17.54 5.32 -11.93
C ASP A 144 16.25 5.48 -11.12
N ILE A 145 15.10 5.16 -11.72
CA ILE A 145 13.81 5.19 -11.04
C ILE A 145 13.72 4.00 -10.07
N ALA A 146 14.17 2.82 -10.50
CA ALA A 146 14.22 1.64 -9.65
C ALA A 146 15.06 1.87 -8.39
N MET A 147 16.21 2.55 -8.50
CA MET A 147 17.02 2.91 -7.33
C MET A 147 16.25 3.83 -6.37
N LYS A 148 15.61 4.88 -6.87
CA LYS A 148 14.80 5.81 -6.05
C LYS A 148 13.62 5.13 -5.38
N VAL A 149 12.95 4.20 -6.07
CA VAL A 149 11.85 3.39 -5.52
C VAL A 149 12.35 2.55 -4.34
N LYS A 150 13.51 1.88 -4.49
CA LYS A 150 14.12 1.10 -3.40
C LYS A 150 14.52 1.97 -2.21
N GLU A 151 15.16 3.11 -2.46
CA GLU A 151 15.54 4.06 -1.41
C GLU A 151 14.33 4.57 -0.64
N THR A 152 13.25 4.92 -1.36
CA THR A 152 11.99 5.39 -0.76
C THR A 152 11.33 4.29 0.07
N ALA A 153 11.21 3.06 -0.48
CA ALA A 153 10.67 1.92 0.25
C ALA A 153 11.47 1.61 1.53
N MET A 154 12.79 1.70 1.45
CA MET A 154 13.67 1.52 2.61
C MET A 154 13.41 2.57 3.69
N SER A 155 13.28 3.84 3.27
CA SER A 155 12.96 4.95 4.17
C SER A 155 11.61 4.75 4.85
N ILE A 156 10.57 4.34 4.10
CA ILE A 156 9.24 4.03 4.64
C ILE A 156 9.32 2.88 5.65
N TYR A 157 9.99 1.78 5.30
CA TYR A 157 10.13 0.60 6.16
C TYR A 157 10.77 0.96 7.50
N LYS A 158 11.83 1.77 7.47
CA LYS A 158 12.51 2.27 8.69
C LYS A 158 11.65 3.26 9.47
N THR A 159 10.99 4.19 8.78
CA THR A 159 10.10 5.21 9.38
C THR A 159 8.95 4.57 10.16
N LEU A 160 8.34 3.51 9.60
CA LEU A 160 7.25 2.77 10.23
C LEU A 160 7.73 1.70 11.22
N GLY A 161 9.04 1.62 11.46
CA GLY A 161 9.65 0.69 12.41
C GLY A 161 9.43 -0.78 12.07
N CYS A 162 9.33 -1.10 10.78
CA CYS A 162 9.09 -2.46 10.31
C CYS A 162 10.28 -3.38 10.63
N ARG A 163 9.98 -4.66 10.86
CA ARG A 163 10.94 -5.72 11.21
C ARG A 163 10.51 -7.03 10.56
N GLY A 164 11.48 -7.92 10.35
CA GLY A 164 11.28 -9.22 9.71
C GLY A 164 11.05 -9.05 8.22
N PHE A 165 9.83 -8.70 7.84
CA PHE A 165 9.47 -8.49 6.45
C PHE A 165 8.24 -7.61 6.27
N ALA A 166 8.18 -6.94 5.12
CA ALA A 166 6.97 -6.28 4.64
C ALA A 166 7.03 -6.09 3.12
N ARG A 167 5.86 -5.91 2.51
CA ARG A 167 5.77 -5.32 1.17
C ARG A 167 5.38 -3.85 1.29
N VAL A 168 6.20 -2.97 0.75
CA VAL A 168 5.89 -1.53 0.65
C VAL A 168 5.30 -1.28 -0.73
N ASP A 169 4.07 -0.76 -0.76
CA ASP A 169 3.36 -0.42 -1.99
C ASP A 169 3.31 1.11 -2.14
N MET A 170 3.64 1.60 -3.33
CA MET A 170 3.70 3.03 -3.67
C MET A 170 3.11 3.25 -5.07
N PHE A 171 2.71 4.48 -5.36
CA PHE A 171 2.39 4.92 -6.71
C PHE A 171 3.57 5.68 -7.30
N LEU A 172 3.95 5.32 -8.52
CA LEU A 172 4.85 6.11 -9.37
C LEU A 172 3.99 6.94 -10.31
N THR A 173 4.03 8.25 -10.12
CA THR A 173 3.25 9.19 -10.90
C THR A 173 3.90 9.47 -12.26
N THR A 174 3.11 10.00 -13.21
CA THR A 174 3.61 10.34 -14.56
C THR A 174 4.66 11.45 -14.56
N ASP A 175 4.70 12.29 -13.52
CA ASP A 175 5.73 13.31 -13.28
C ASP A 175 6.92 12.79 -12.45
N GLY A 176 6.96 11.48 -12.15
CA GLY A 176 8.11 10.82 -11.54
C GLY A 176 8.16 10.89 -10.01
N ARG A 177 7.09 11.30 -9.34
CA ARG A 177 6.99 11.34 -7.87
C ARG A 177 6.62 9.97 -7.31
N MET A 178 7.17 9.66 -6.13
CA MET A 178 6.82 8.48 -5.33
C MET A 178 5.79 8.88 -4.29
N VAL A 179 4.58 8.31 -4.37
CA VAL A 179 3.52 8.55 -3.40
C VAL A 179 3.26 7.26 -2.63
N PHE A 180 3.43 7.29 -1.31
CA PHE A 180 3.21 6.14 -0.45
C PHE A 180 1.73 5.71 -0.44
N ASN A 181 1.47 4.43 -0.70
CA ASN A 181 0.12 3.85 -0.62
C ASN A 181 -0.08 3.16 0.73
N GLU A 182 0.64 2.05 0.97
CA GLU A 182 0.54 1.30 2.22
C GLU A 182 1.75 0.38 2.44
N VAL A 183 1.91 -0.10 3.68
CA VAL A 183 2.83 -1.20 4.00
C VAL A 183 2.03 -2.42 4.44
N ASN A 184 2.25 -3.52 3.74
CA ASN A 184 1.72 -4.83 4.07
C ASN A 184 2.74 -5.57 4.94
N THR A 185 2.57 -5.59 6.27
CA THR A 185 3.48 -6.28 7.21
C THR A 185 3.27 -7.79 7.28
N ILE A 186 2.20 -8.29 6.64
CA ILE A 186 1.95 -9.73 6.43
C ILE A 186 1.50 -9.90 4.98
N PRO A 187 2.40 -9.69 4.00
CA PRO A 187 2.05 -9.82 2.60
C PRO A 187 1.68 -11.27 2.26
N GLY A 188 0.92 -11.45 1.18
CA GLY A 188 0.61 -12.78 0.64
C GLY A 188 1.88 -13.61 0.46
N PHE A 189 1.80 -14.88 0.87
CA PHE A 189 2.95 -15.78 0.99
C PHE A 189 2.68 -17.13 0.31
N THR A 190 1.95 -17.14 -0.80
CA THR A 190 1.84 -18.32 -1.67
C THR A 190 2.94 -18.28 -2.72
N SER A 191 3.17 -19.39 -3.44
CA SER A 191 4.14 -19.45 -4.56
C SER A 191 3.84 -18.46 -5.69
N ASN A 192 2.61 -17.96 -5.78
CA ASN A 192 2.19 -17.00 -6.80
C ASN A 192 2.08 -15.57 -6.24
N SER A 193 2.42 -15.36 -4.96
CA SER A 193 2.31 -14.05 -4.32
C SER A 193 3.47 -13.14 -4.73
N ARG A 194 3.18 -11.84 -4.79
CA ARG A 194 4.16 -10.78 -5.13
C ARG A 194 5.43 -10.84 -4.27
N TYR A 195 5.27 -10.94 -2.95
CA TYR A 195 6.40 -10.83 -2.02
C TYR A 195 7.48 -11.91 -2.22
N PRO A 196 7.16 -13.23 -2.20
CA PRO A 196 8.15 -14.25 -2.51
C PRO A 196 8.77 -14.09 -3.90
N ASN A 197 7.96 -13.78 -4.92
CA ASN A 197 8.44 -13.64 -6.30
C ASN A 197 9.47 -12.53 -6.46
N MET A 198 9.27 -11.36 -5.82
CA MET A 198 10.23 -10.24 -5.84
C MET A 198 11.60 -10.63 -5.24
N LEU A 199 11.61 -11.44 -4.18
CA LEU A 199 12.84 -11.94 -3.58
C LEU A 199 13.47 -13.06 -4.41
N GLN A 200 12.67 -13.93 -5.03
CA GLN A 200 13.17 -14.97 -5.93
C GLN A 200 13.82 -14.39 -7.18
N ALA A 201 13.26 -13.31 -7.73
CA ALA A 201 13.88 -12.55 -8.81
C ALA A 201 15.23 -11.92 -8.41
N SER A 202 15.51 -11.81 -7.10
CA SER A 202 16.80 -11.39 -6.55
C SER A 202 17.77 -12.56 -6.29
N GLY A 203 17.42 -13.78 -6.72
CA GLY A 203 18.25 -14.97 -6.58
C GLY A 203 17.97 -15.82 -5.34
N MET A 204 16.98 -15.48 -4.51
CA MET A 204 16.63 -16.28 -3.33
C MET A 204 15.77 -17.48 -3.72
N THR A 205 15.96 -18.62 -3.04
CA THR A 205 14.96 -19.71 -3.13
C THR A 205 13.84 -19.46 -2.12
N TYR A 206 12.65 -20.00 -2.37
CA TYR A 206 11.54 -19.92 -1.42
C TYR A 206 11.90 -20.47 -0.03
N ALA A 207 12.67 -21.56 0.00
CA ALA A 207 13.17 -22.15 1.24
C ALA A 207 14.14 -21.19 1.97
N ASN A 208 15.04 -20.52 1.26
CA ASN A 208 15.96 -19.54 1.86
C ASN A 208 15.20 -18.35 2.45
N ILE A 209 14.14 -17.87 1.78
CA ILE A 209 13.29 -16.79 2.29
C ILE A 209 12.66 -17.21 3.63
N LEU A 210 12.07 -18.41 3.69
CA LEU A 210 11.48 -18.92 4.93
C LEU A 210 12.51 -19.10 6.05
N ASN A 211 13.67 -19.69 5.75
CA ASN A 211 14.74 -19.87 6.73
C ASN A 211 15.20 -18.53 7.31
N GLN A 212 15.42 -17.53 6.46
CA GLN A 212 15.84 -16.20 6.90
C GLN A 212 14.78 -15.53 7.79
N LEU A 213 13.48 -15.71 7.49
CA LEU A 213 12.41 -15.20 8.36
C LEU A 213 12.40 -15.87 9.73
N ILE A 214 12.62 -17.19 9.79
CA ILE A 214 12.71 -17.93 11.04
C ILE A 214 13.93 -17.47 11.85
N GLU A 215 15.09 -17.32 11.21
CA GLU A 215 16.31 -16.82 11.84
C GLU A 215 16.12 -15.41 12.40
N LEU A 216 15.50 -14.50 11.64
CA LEU A 216 15.21 -13.13 12.08
C LEU A 216 14.29 -13.09 13.30
N ALA A 217 13.33 -14.02 13.40
CA ALA A 217 12.41 -14.12 14.52
C ALA A 217 13.06 -14.73 15.77
N ILE A 218 14.00 -15.67 15.60
CA ILE A 218 14.74 -16.28 16.72
C ILE A 218 15.79 -15.32 17.27
N ALA A 219 16.40 -14.50 16.41
CA ALA A 219 17.41 -13.52 16.81
C ALA A 219 16.84 -12.27 17.52
N GLU A 220 15.52 -12.20 17.74
CA GLU A 220 14.92 -11.11 18.53
C GLU A 220 15.11 -11.38 20.03
N ASP A 221 15.86 -10.50 20.69
CA ASP A 221 15.81 -10.30 22.16
C ASP A 221 14.56 -9.48 22.56
#